data_AF-A0A7K2MML1-F1
#
_entry.id   AF-A0A7K2MML1-F1
#
_cell.length_a   1.000
_cell.length_b   1.000
_cell.length_c   1.000
_cell.angle_alpha   90.00
_cell.angle_beta   90.00
_cell.angle_gamma   90.00
#
_symmetry.space_group_name_H-M   'P 1'
#
loop_
_entity.id
_entity.type
_entity.pdbx_description
1 polymer ?
#
loop_
_entity_poly.entity_id
_entity_poly.type
_entity_poly.pdbx_seq_one_letter_code
_entity_poly.pdbx_strand_id
1 'polypeptide(L)'
;MTSQDADRPETVGTSRRSKITPEREQEFFDAVLDQLRSCGYDAVTMEGIAASTRCSKSTLYRQWKTKPQFVAAALRSNSRVRFAGIDTGSLAEDLRRAAA
;
A
#
# COMPACT_ATOMS: atom_id res chain seq x y z
N MET A 1 18.49 55.42 15.31
CA MET A 1 17.43 55.61 14.31
C MET A 1 17.69 54.60 13.21
N THR A 2 16.80 53.61 13.10
CA THR A 2 16.63 52.56 12.03
C THR A 2 17.85 51.69 11.71
N SER A 3 17.87 50.42 12.15
CA SER A 3 17.15 49.27 11.55
C SER A 3 17.66 48.92 10.15
N GLN A 4 18.34 47.78 10.00
CA GLN A 4 17.68 46.62 9.40
C GLN A 4 18.51 45.34 9.54
N ASP A 5 17.81 44.33 10.04
CA ASP A 5 18.14 42.93 10.10
C ASP A 5 18.46 42.35 8.72
N ALA A 6 19.50 41.53 8.66
CA ALA A 6 19.68 40.56 7.60
C ALA A 6 20.27 39.27 8.17
N ASP A 7 19.68 38.74 9.25
CA ASP A 7 19.79 37.32 9.55
C ASP A 7 18.63 36.61 8.84
N ARG A 8 18.95 36.00 7.70
CA ARG A 8 18.01 35.20 6.92
C ARG A 8 18.14 33.78 7.46
N PRO A 9 17.10 33.20 8.09
CA PRO A 9 17.19 31.82 8.51
C PRO A 9 17.30 30.95 7.26
N GLU A 10 18.42 30.22 7.16
CA GLU A 10 18.64 29.19 6.17
C GLU A 10 17.47 28.22 6.19
N THR A 11 16.80 28.06 5.05
CA THR A 11 15.76 27.04 4.88
C THR A 11 16.41 25.66 4.89
N VAL A 12 16.60 25.10 6.08
CA VAL A 12 16.91 23.68 6.28
C VAL A 12 15.64 22.89 5.97
N GLY A 13 15.52 22.45 4.73
CA GLY A 13 14.30 21.81 4.23
C GLY A 13 14.54 20.74 3.18
N THR A 14 15.66 19.99 3.23
CA THR A 14 15.73 18.74 2.47
C THR A 14 15.03 17.65 3.29
N SER A 15 13.71 17.59 3.12
CA SER A 15 12.87 16.53 3.67
C SER A 15 13.49 15.19 3.31
N ARG A 16 14.06 14.50 4.31
CA ARG A 16 14.61 13.15 4.20
C ARG A 16 13.61 12.32 3.41
N ARG A 17 14.02 11.79 2.25
CA ARG A 17 13.26 10.86 1.40
C ARG A 17 12.54 9.87 2.33
N SER A 18 11.28 10.16 2.64
CA SER A 18 10.56 9.42 3.66
C SER A 18 10.16 8.13 2.99
N LYS A 19 11.03 7.12 3.13
CA LYS A 19 10.75 5.76 2.73
C LYS A 19 9.49 5.38 3.50
N ILE A 20 8.40 5.09 2.78
CA ILE A 20 7.19 4.53 3.39
C ILE A 20 7.64 3.36 4.25
N THR A 21 7.26 3.34 5.52
CA THR A 21 7.61 2.23 6.40
C THR A 21 6.83 0.98 5.96
N PRO A 22 7.36 -0.23 6.19
CA PRO A 22 6.67 -1.47 5.81
C PRO A 22 5.25 -1.57 6.41
N GLU A 23 5.06 -1.08 7.62
CA GLU A 23 3.76 -1.07 8.30
C GLU A 23 2.79 -0.16 7.55
N ARG A 24 3.27 1.02 7.12
CA ARG A 24 2.44 1.97 6.38
C ARG A 24 2.12 1.46 4.97
N GLU A 25 3.06 0.78 4.34
CA GLU A 25 2.82 0.06 3.08
C GLU A 25 1.75 -1.02 3.25
N GLN A 26 1.77 -1.77 4.35
CA GLN A 26 0.74 -2.77 4.64
C GLN A 26 -0.64 -2.13 4.82
N GLU A 27 -0.75 -1.03 5.55
CA GLU A 27 -2.02 -0.28 5.68
C GLU A 27 -2.60 0.12 4.31
N PHE A 28 -1.73 0.54 3.38
CA PHE A 28 -2.15 0.87 2.03
C PHE A 28 -2.65 -0.35 1.27
N PHE A 29 -1.96 -1.49 1.37
CA PHE A 29 -2.40 -2.72 0.73
C PHE A 29 -3.71 -3.25 1.30
N ASP A 30 -3.89 -3.20 2.61
CA ASP A 30 -5.13 -3.63 3.25
C ASP A 30 -6.31 -2.78 2.77
N ALA A 31 -6.16 -1.46 2.70
CA ALA A 31 -7.18 -0.56 2.18
C ALA A 31 -7.55 -0.84 0.71
N VAL A 32 -6.56 -1.14 -0.14
CA VAL A 32 -6.80 -1.53 -1.53
C VAL A 32 -7.62 -2.81 -1.59
N LEU A 33 -7.24 -3.82 -0.81
CA LEU A 33 -7.89 -5.12 -0.81
C LEU A 33 -9.32 -5.05 -0.25
N ASP A 34 -9.56 -4.22 0.75
CA ASP A 34 -10.89 -4.02 1.32
C ASP A 34 -11.84 -3.34 0.33
N GLN A 35 -11.37 -2.33 -0.40
CA GLN A 35 -12.15 -1.75 -1.50
C GLN A 35 -12.38 -2.77 -2.62
N LEU A 36 -11.34 -3.52 -3.01
CA LEU A 36 -11.45 -4.53 -4.05
C LEU A 36 -12.50 -5.61 -3.69
N ARG A 37 -12.55 -6.05 -2.43
CA ARG A 37 -13.54 -7.01 -1.92
C ARG A 37 -14.95 -6.42 -1.86
N SER A 38 -15.08 -5.14 -1.53
CA SER A 38 -16.37 -4.49 -1.28
C SER A 38 -17.08 -4.04 -2.55
N CYS A 39 -16.34 -3.50 -3.53
CA CYS A 39 -16.92 -2.89 -4.73
C CYS A 39 -16.32 -3.36 -6.06
N GLY A 40 -15.30 -4.24 -6.04
CA GLY A 40 -14.67 -4.77 -7.24
C GLY A 40 -13.65 -3.82 -7.89
N TYR A 41 -12.90 -4.32 -8.88
CA TYR A 41 -11.72 -3.65 -9.43
C TYR A 41 -12.01 -2.32 -10.13
N ASP A 42 -13.13 -2.23 -10.84
CA ASP A 42 -13.47 -1.03 -11.60
C ASP A 42 -13.78 0.17 -10.70
N ALA A 43 -14.41 -0.09 -9.56
CA ALA A 43 -14.76 0.92 -8.56
C ALA A 43 -13.57 1.37 -7.69
N VAL A 44 -12.46 0.62 -7.67
CA VAL A 44 -11.24 1.04 -6.97
C VAL A 44 -10.64 2.27 -7.66
N THR A 45 -10.40 3.33 -6.89
CA THR A 45 -9.80 4.58 -7.36
C THR A 45 -8.63 5.02 -6.48
N MET A 46 -7.66 5.70 -7.09
CA MET A 46 -6.51 6.25 -6.36
C MET A 46 -6.95 7.31 -5.35
N GLU A 47 -7.95 8.15 -5.67
CA GLU A 47 -8.57 9.06 -4.71
C GLU A 47 -9.21 8.32 -3.53
N GLY A 48 -9.98 7.27 -3.80
CA GLY A 48 -10.66 6.49 -2.77
C GLY A 48 -9.67 5.88 -1.76
N ILE A 49 -8.55 5.32 -2.26
CA ILE A 49 -7.49 4.76 -1.41
C ILE A 49 -6.77 5.87 -0.62
N ALA A 50 -6.48 7.01 -1.26
CA ALA A 50 -5.85 8.15 -0.60
C ALA A 50 -6.71 8.67 0.56
N ALA A 51 -8.03 8.75 0.36
CA ALA A 51 -8.98 9.17 1.38
C ALA A 51 -9.06 8.16 2.54
N SER A 52 -9.18 6.86 2.26
CA SER A 52 -9.29 5.83 3.31
C SER A 52 -8.02 5.72 4.15
N THR A 53 -6.85 5.95 3.54
CA THR A 53 -5.55 5.81 4.18
C THR A 53 -4.95 7.13 4.66
N ARG A 54 -5.71 8.23 4.61
CA ARG A 54 -5.27 9.59 5.01
C ARG A 54 -3.91 9.96 4.40
N CYS A 55 -3.71 9.63 3.13
CA CYS A 55 -2.47 9.88 2.40
C CYS A 55 -2.74 10.77 1.18
N SER A 56 -1.72 11.48 0.70
CA SER A 56 -1.86 12.29 -0.51
C SER A 56 -1.82 11.41 -1.77
N LYS A 57 -2.66 11.74 -2.77
CA LYS A 57 -2.69 11.07 -4.07
C LYS A 57 -1.31 11.03 -4.76
N SER A 58 -0.53 12.11 -4.61
CA SER A 58 0.84 12.23 -5.13
C SER A 58 1.79 11.19 -4.53
N THR A 59 1.64 10.86 -3.24
CA THR A 59 2.45 9.82 -2.60
C THR A 59 2.15 8.44 -3.16
N LEU A 60 0.87 8.11 -3.36
CA LEU A 60 0.48 6.83 -3.98
C LEU A 60 0.99 6.71 -5.42
N TYR A 61 0.84 7.77 -6.22
CA TYR A 61 1.36 7.78 -7.59
C TYR A 61 2.88 7.72 -7.65
N ARG A 62 3.60 8.37 -6.72
CA ARG A 62 5.07 8.30 -6.71
C ARG A 62 5.55 6.86 -6.49
N GLN A 63 4.88 6.13 -5.60
CA GLN A 63 5.25 4.78 -5.17
C GLN A 63 4.80 3.71 -6.16
N TRP A 64 3.53 3.69 -6.57
CA TRP A 64 2.97 2.61 -7.40
C TRP A 64 2.60 3.01 -8.84
N LYS A 65 2.68 4.30 -9.19
CA LYS A 65 2.46 4.88 -10.53
C LYS A 65 1.06 4.73 -11.13
N THR A 66 0.44 3.56 -11.05
CA THR A 66 -0.84 3.25 -11.71
C THR A 66 -1.72 2.36 -10.83
N LYS A 67 -3.06 2.42 -11.05
CA LYS A 67 -4.02 1.55 -10.35
C LYS A 67 -3.67 0.05 -10.50
N PRO A 68 -3.43 -0.49 -11.72
CA PRO A 68 -3.14 -1.91 -11.89
C PRO A 68 -1.88 -2.34 -11.13
N GLN A 69 -0.82 -1.52 -11.17
CA GLN A 69 0.43 -1.84 -10.47
C GLN A 69 0.26 -1.82 -8.95
N PHE A 70 -0.54 -0.89 -8.42
CA PHE A 70 -0.84 -0.81 -7.00
C PHE A 70 -1.67 -2.01 -6.53
N VAL A 71 -2.75 -2.33 -7.25
CA VAL A 71 -3.59 -3.49 -6.94
C VAL A 71 -2.79 -4.79 -7.02
N ALA A 72 -1.96 -4.95 -8.06
CA ALA A 72 -1.12 -6.12 -8.19
C ALA A 72 -0.07 -6.23 -7.05
N ALA A 73 0.47 -5.09 -6.58
CA ALA A 73 1.37 -5.08 -5.43
C ALA A 73 0.65 -5.51 -4.14
N ALA A 74 -0.55 -5.00 -3.89
CA ALA A 74 -1.37 -5.39 -2.74
C ALA A 74 -1.72 -6.88 -2.75
N LEU A 75 -2.10 -7.42 -3.92
CA LEU A 75 -2.38 -8.85 -4.08
C LEU A 75 -1.16 -9.73 -3.81
N ARG A 76 0.03 -9.32 -4.26
CA ARG A 76 1.28 -10.04 -4.00
C ARG A 76 1.72 -9.96 -2.54
N SER A 77 1.53 -8.82 -1.88
CA SER A 77 1.81 -8.70 -0.44
C SER A 77 0.91 -9.63 0.38
N ASN A 78 -0.35 -9.75 -0.01
CA ASN A 78 -1.33 -10.58 0.70
C ASN A 78 -1.36 -12.05 0.23
N SER A 79 -0.57 -12.43 -0.78
CA SER A 79 -0.53 -13.82 -1.23
C SER A 79 0.15 -14.69 -0.19
N ARG A 80 -0.62 -15.15 0.80
CA ARG A 80 -0.21 -16.24 1.68
C ARG A 80 -0.17 -17.52 0.85
N VAL A 81 0.88 -18.31 1.02
CA VAL A 81 0.98 -19.65 0.42
C VAL A 81 -0.10 -20.51 1.09
N ARG A 82 -1.30 -20.57 0.50
CA ARG A 82 -2.46 -21.30 1.04
C ARG A 82 -2.19 -22.80 1.21
N PHE A 83 -1.18 -23.31 0.54
CA PHE A 83 -0.85 -24.73 0.47
C PHE A 83 0.41 -25.09 1.26
N ALA A 84 1.02 -24.15 1.99
CA ALA A 84 2.24 -24.44 2.73
C ALA A 84 1.96 -25.46 3.84
N GLY A 85 2.66 -26.60 3.80
CA GLY A 85 2.54 -27.66 4.80
C GLY A 85 1.36 -28.62 4.58
N ILE A 86 0.64 -28.52 3.46
CA ILE A 86 -0.36 -29.51 3.07
C ILE A 86 0.34 -30.57 2.22
N ASP A 87 0.71 -31.67 2.86
CA ASP A 87 1.17 -32.90 2.19
C ASP A 87 0.76 -34.09 3.06
N THR A 88 -0.39 -34.67 2.73
CA THR A 88 -0.92 -35.85 3.40
C THR A 88 -0.57 -37.14 2.65
N GLY A 89 0.17 -37.05 1.54
CA GLY A 89 0.42 -38.16 0.63
C GLY A 89 -0.76 -38.54 -0.26
N SER A 90 -1.85 -37.74 -0.26
CA SER A 90 -3.02 -37.94 -1.11
C SER A 90 -3.55 -36.62 -1.64
N LEU A 91 -3.48 -36.45 -2.97
CA LEU A 91 -3.97 -35.24 -3.65
C LEU A 91 -5.42 -34.91 -3.29
N ALA A 92 -6.29 -35.91 -3.16
CA ALA A 92 -7.70 -35.70 -2.84
C ALA A 92 -7.92 -35.17 -1.41
N GLU A 93 -7.05 -35.54 -0.48
CA GLU A 93 -7.07 -35.02 0.90
C GLU A 93 -6.42 -33.63 0.96
N ASP A 94 -5.32 -33.43 0.25
CA ASP A 94 -4.64 -32.14 0.17
C ASP A 94 -5.55 -31.06 -0.41
N LEU A 95 -6.27 -31.36 -1.50
CA LEU A 95 -7.25 -30.44 -2.07
C LEU A 95 -8.42 -30.13 -1.14
N ARG A 96 -8.89 -31.13 -0.36
CA ARG A 96 -9.94 -30.92 0.65
C ARG A 96 -9.47 -30.01 1.77
N ARG A 97 -8.23 -30.18 2.26
CA ARG A 97 -7.64 -29.32 3.31
C ARG A 97 -7.37 -27.91 2.82
N ALA A 98 -7.03 -27.74 1.54
CA ALA A 98 -6.75 -26.43 0.99
C ALA A 98 -8.00 -25.60 0.65
N ALA A 99 -9.16 -26.26 0.53
CA ALA A 99 -10.45 -25.63 0.28
C ALA A 99 -11.21 -25.26 1.57
N ALA A 100 -10.78 -25.77 2.72
CA ALA A 100 -11.32 -25.46 4.05
C ALA A 100 -10.77 -24.13 4.59
#